data_AF-A0A7X7Q4M8-F1
#
_entry.id   AF-A0A7X7Q4M8-F1
#
_cell.length_a   1.000
_cell.length_b   1.000
_cell.length_c   1.000
_cell.angle_alpha   90.00
_cell.angle_beta   90.00
_cell.angle_gamma   90.00
#
_symmetry.space_group_name_H-M   'P 1'
#
loop_
_entity.id
_entity.type
_entity.pdbx_description
1 polymer ?
#
loop_
_entity_poly.entity_id
_entity_poly.type
_entity_poly.pdbx_seq_one_letter_code
_entity_poly.pdbx_strand_id
1 'polypeptide(L)' 'MSSLPHATATSPDARTKSRLLHLDWLRVLAMGAIFLFHNLRAYDFTDWHIKNSVTTQAASSLVEILNHWMMPLFFVLSSA' A
#
# COMPACT_ATOMS: atom_id res chain seq x y z
N MET A 1 4.90 26.82 56.07
CA MET A 1 5.69 27.03 54.84
C MET A 1 6.41 25.74 54.51
N SER A 2 5.85 24.92 53.62
CA SER A 2 6.49 23.70 53.11
C SER A 2 6.12 23.58 51.63
N SER A 3 6.84 24.31 50.79
CA SER A 3 6.74 24.26 49.33
C SER A 3 7.40 22.98 48.84
N LEU A 4 6.59 22.01 48.41
CA LEU A 4 7.07 20.83 47.69
C LEU A 4 7.61 21.27 46.31
N PRO A 5 8.82 20.85 45.90
CA PRO A 5 9.29 21.07 44.55
C PRO A 5 8.39 20.29 43.58
N HIS A 6 7.76 21.00 42.65
CA HIS A 6 7.08 20.39 41.51
C HIS A 6 8.16 19.69 40.67
N ALA A 7 8.18 18.36 40.72
CA ALA A 7 8.98 17.56 39.82
C ALA A 7 8.55 17.89 38.38
N THR A 8 9.45 18.52 37.63
CA THR A 8 9.35 18.71 36.18
C THR A 8 9.35 17.34 35.53
N ALA A 9 8.15 16.83 35.23
CA ALA A 9 8.00 15.70 34.34
C ALA A 9 8.54 16.12 32.96
N THR A 10 9.74 15.65 32.62
CA THR A 10 10.25 15.67 31.26
C THR A 10 9.29 14.86 30.40
N SER A 11 8.43 15.57 29.67
CA SER A 11 7.52 14.98 28.70
C SER A 11 8.33 14.11 27.74
N PRO A 12 7.91 12.87 27.46
CA PRO A 12 8.65 11.99 26.57
C PRO A 12 8.77 12.66 25.20
N ASP A 13 10.01 12.76 24.74
CA ASP A 13 10.45 13.26 23.44
C ASP A 13 9.45 12.88 22.34
N ALA A 14 8.68 13.87 21.88
CA ALA A 14 7.80 13.75 20.72
C ALA A 14 8.69 13.61 19.49
N ARG A 15 9.20 12.40 19.27
CA ARG A 15 10.06 12.05 18.14
C ARG A 15 9.38 12.50 16.85
N THR A 16 9.87 13.58 16.27
CA THR A 16 9.47 14.04 14.93
C THR A 16 9.82 12.94 13.94
N LYS A 17 8.83 12.11 13.55
CA LYS A 17 9.01 11.14 12.47
C LYS A 17 9.30 11.93 11.18
N SER A 18 10.52 11.83 10.66
CA SER A 18 10.84 12.36 9.34
C SER A 18 10.00 11.64 8.29
N ARG A 19 9.22 12.39 7.50
CA ARG A 19 8.38 11.81 6.44
C ARG A 19 9.27 11.28 5.32
N LEU A 20 9.12 10.00 5.00
CA LEU A 20 9.89 9.31 3.96
C LEU A 20 9.19 9.44 2.60
N LEU A 21 9.53 10.48 1.83
CA LEU A 21 8.90 10.79 0.54
C LEU A 21 8.95 9.61 -0.47
N HIS A 22 10.00 8.81 -0.44
CA HIS A 22 10.13 7.65 -1.33
C HIS A 22 9.08 6.55 -1.03
N LEU A 23 8.66 6.40 0.24
CA LEU A 23 7.59 5.45 0.59
C LEU A 23 6.23 5.96 0.14
N ASP A 24 6.01 7.27 0.17
CA ASP A 24 4.78 7.89 -0.33
C ASP A 24 4.64 7.66 -1.85
N TRP A 25 5.72 7.81 -2.62
CA TRP A 25 5.71 7.47 -4.05
C TRP A 25 5.51 5.98 -4.32
N LEU A 26 6.09 5.10 -3.49
CA LEU A 26 5.87 3.66 -3.62
C LEU A 26 4.40 3.29 -3.38
N ARG A 27 3.72 3.96 -2.44
CA ARG A 27 2.26 3.83 -2.23
C ARG A 27 1.47 4.32 -3.45
N VAL A 28 1.86 5.44 -4.05
CA VAL A 28 1.23 5.94 -5.30
C VAL A 28 1.36 4.91 -6.42
N LEU A 29 2.55 4.34 -6.60
CA LEU A 29 2.78 3.30 -7.61
C LEU A 29 1.97 2.04 -7.31
N ALA A 30 1.93 1.59 -6.06
CA ALA A 30 1.12 0.45 -5.63
C ALA A 30 -0.37 0.65 -5.92
N MET A 31 -0.88 1.86 -5.62
CA MET A 31 -2.27 2.22 -5.89
C MET A 31 -2.56 2.30 -7.39
N GLY A 32 -1.61 2.78 -8.19
CA GLY A 32 -1.69 2.71 -9.65
C GLY A 32 -1.72 1.28 -10.16
N ALA A 33 -0.87 0.40 -9.63
CA ALA A 33 -0.79 -1.00 -10.01
C ALA A 33 -2.10 -1.76 -9.73
N ILE A 34 -2.75 -1.53 -8.58
CA ILE A 34 -4.07 -2.14 -8.33
C ILE A 34 -5.17 -1.61 -9.23
N PHE A 35 -5.09 -0.33 -9.60
CA PHE A 35 -6.02 0.21 -10.58
C PHE A 35 -5.86 -0.52 -11.92
N LEU A 36 -4.63 -0.67 -12.40
CA LEU A 36 -4.33 -1.45 -13.62
C LEU A 36 -4.80 -2.90 -13.50
N PHE A 37 -4.56 -3.57 -12.37
CA PHE A 37 -5.03 -4.94 -12.10
C PHE A 37 -6.53 -5.10 -12.36
N HIS A 38 -7.36 -4.21 -11.81
CA HIS A 38 -8.81 -4.31 -11.96
C HIS A 38 -9.26 -4.07 -13.40
N ASN A 39 -8.60 -3.15 -14.11
CA ASN A 39 -8.88 -2.90 -15.52
C ASN A 39 -8.49 -4.10 -16.39
N LEU A 40 -7.37 -4.75 -16.09
CA LEU A 40 -6.93 -5.95 -16.81
C LEU A 40 -7.81 -7.17 -16.52
N ARG A 41 -8.59 -7.17 -15.42
CA ARG A 41 -9.43 -8.32 -15.07
C ARG A 41 -10.57 -8.62 -16.07
N ALA A 42 -10.91 -7.65 -16.91
CA ALA A 42 -11.83 -7.87 -18.02
C ALA A 42 -11.22 -8.70 -19.17
N TYR A 43 -9.88 -8.79 -19.25
CA TYR A 43 -9.14 -9.31 -20.40
C TYR A 43 -8.34 -10.60 -20.14
N ASP A 44 -8.29 -11.09 -18.90
CA ASP A 44 -7.65 -12.36 -18.59
C ASP A 44 -8.58 -13.58 -18.81
N PHE A 45 -8.05 -14.78 -18.57
CA PHE A 45 -8.75 -16.06 -18.77
C PHE A 45 -9.51 -16.62 -17.56
N THR A 46 -9.32 -16.07 -16.36
CA THR A 46 -9.99 -16.55 -15.13
C THR A 46 -11.39 -15.97 -14.99
N ASP A 47 -12.25 -16.62 -14.21
CA ASP A 47 -13.60 -16.14 -13.97
C ASP A 47 -13.64 -14.77 -13.26
N TRP A 48 -14.47 -13.88 -13.80
CA TRP A 48 -14.77 -12.57 -13.23
C TRP A 48 -16.18 -12.14 -13.62
N HIS A 49 -16.78 -11.24 -12.84
CA HIS A 49 -18.16 -10.78 -13.06
C HIS A 49 -18.39 -10.10 -14.42
N ILE A 50 -17.35 -9.50 -15.02
CA ILE A 50 -17.41 -8.79 -16.30
C ILE A 50 -16.22 -9.20 -17.16
N LYS A 51 -16.48 -9.66 -18.40
CA LYS A 51 -15.45 -10.11 -19.35
C LYS A 51 -15.63 -9.51 -20.73
N ASN A 52 -14.50 -9.22 -21.36
CA ASN A 52 -14.45 -8.88 -22.77
C ASN A 52 -14.48 -10.14 -23.64
N SER A 53 -14.99 -10.04 -24.87
CA SER A 53 -15.00 -11.15 -25.83
C SER A 53 -13.60 -11.53 -26.32
N VAL A 54 -12.66 -10.58 -26.27
CA VAL A 54 -11.25 -10.79 -26.60
C VAL A 54 -10.43 -10.76 -25.33
N THR A 55 -9.79 -11.89 -25.02
CA THR A 55 -8.88 -12.07 -23.89
C THR A 55 -7.45 -12.27 -24.39
N THR A 56 -6.45 -11.97 -23.55
CA THR A 56 -5.04 -12.04 -23.95
C THR A 56 -4.16 -12.68 -22.89
N GLN A 57 -3.15 -13.43 -23.33
CA GLN A 57 -2.17 -14.04 -22.43
C GLN A 57 -1.39 -12.98 -21.63
N ALA A 58 -1.07 -11.85 -22.24
CA ALA A 58 -0.37 -10.76 -21.57
C ALA A 58 -1.15 -10.20 -20.38
N ALA A 59 -2.47 -9.99 -20.53
CA ALA A 59 -3.32 -9.55 -19.43
C ALA A 59 -3.38 -10.60 -18.30
N SER A 60 -3.54 -11.88 -18.64
CA SER A 60 -3.54 -12.97 -17.67
C SER A 60 -2.24 -13.02 -16.86
N SER A 61 -1.09 -13.03 -17.54
CA SER A 61 0.22 -13.09 -16.87
C SER A 61 0.49 -11.87 -15.99
N LEU A 62 0.15 -10.65 -16.45
CA LEU A 62 0.30 -9.44 -15.65
C LEU A 62 -0.55 -9.48 -14.39
N VAL A 63 -1.80 -9.94 -14.51
CA VAL A 63 -2.66 -10.03 -13.34
C VAL A 63 -2.20 -11.12 -12.38
N GLU A 64 -1.77 -12.28 -12.85
CA GLU A 64 -1.25 -13.34 -11.97
C GLU A 64 -0.03 -12.86 -11.18
N ILE A 65 0.88 -12.12 -11.82
CA ILE A 65 2.02 -11.50 -11.16
C ILE A 65 1.53 -10.51 -10.09
N LEU A 66 0.68 -9.56 -10.46
CA LEU A 66 0.17 -8.57 -9.52
C LEU A 66 -0.59 -9.22 -8.35
N ASN A 67 -1.37 -10.27 -8.60
CA ASN A 67 -2.13 -10.99 -7.57
C ASN A 67 -1.22 -11.58 -6.49
N HIS A 68 -0.06 -12.13 -6.86
CA HIS A 68 0.90 -12.69 -5.92
C HIS A 68 1.62 -11.63 -5.07
N TRP A 69 1.90 -10.47 -5.67
CA TRP A 69 2.76 -9.47 -5.04
C TRP A 69 2.01 -8.35 -4.31
N MET A 70 0.79 -8.01 -4.72
CA MET A 70 0.17 -6.81 -4.22
C MET A 70 -0.10 -6.83 -2.72
N MET A 71 -0.73 -7.90 -2.21
CA MET A 71 -1.09 -7.96 -0.79
C MET A 71 0.15 -7.86 0.11
N PRO A 72 1.22 -8.67 -0.10
CA PRO A 72 2.48 -8.49 0.62
C PRO A 72 3.04 -7.07 0.55
N LEU A 73 3.01 -6.45 -0.63
CA LEU A 73 3.53 -5.10 -0.85
C LEU A 73 2.74 -4.06 -0.03
N PHE A 74 1.41 -4.13 -0.02
CA PHE A 74 0.58 -3.24 0.80
C PHE A 74 0.81 -3.43 2.30
N PHE A 75 1.01 -4.67 2.77
CA PHE A 75 1.36 -4.93 4.16
C PHE A 75 2.68 -4.27 4.57
N VAL A 76 3.73 -4.40 3.74
CA VAL A 76 5.03 -3.76 3.98
C VAL A 76 4.91 -2.23 3.98
N LEU A 77 4.10 -1.66 3.08
CA LEU A 77 3.92 -0.21 3.02
C LEU A 77 3.05 0.36 4.15
N SER A 78 2.23 -0.46 4.80
CA SER A 78 1.37 -0.06 5.91
C SER A 78 2.13 0.09 7.24
N SER A 79 3.30 -0.54 7.40
CA SER A 79 4.03 -0.52 8.67
C SER A 79 4.89 0.74 8.89
N ALA A 80 5.00 1.63 7.87
CA ALA A 80 5.89 2.79 7.87
C ALA A 80 5.21 4.11 8.28
#